data_AF-A0A2T1GGM4-F1
#
_entry.id   AF-A0A2T1GGM4-F1
#
_cell.length_a   1.000
_cell.length_b   1.000
_cell.length_c   1.000
_cell.angle_alpha   90.00
_cell.angle_beta   90.00
_cell.angle_gamma   90.00
#
_symmetry.space_group_name_H-M   'P 1'
#
loop_
_entity.id
_entity.type
_entity.pdbx_description
1 polymer ?
#
loop_
_entity_poly.entity_id
_entity_poly.type
_entity_poly.pdbx_seq_one_letter_code
_entity_poly.pdbx_strand_id
1 'polypeptide(L)'
;MTLKEIVDVFSALLTPVTTMITVYIAWQQHKVSRSILRKDLYEKRLRIYQVFMSYLSEIARNRNVNYNRVMQFYAESSECEFLFTAEIVKKADELYQKGIEFSHLNNQLNPSDGSNGLSVGEQRSIVVREESELYRWFTDQISNTRELLREEMSIQESRMPSLVTLNIQKINQKK
;
A
#
# COMPACT_ATOMS: atom_id res chain seq x y z
N MET A 1 -5.30 -13.06 -65.03
CA MET A 1 -5.31 -12.01 -63.99
C MET A 1 -4.15 -11.09 -64.29
N THR A 2 -4.44 -9.88 -64.73
CA THR A 2 -3.38 -8.91 -65.03
C THR A 2 -2.79 -8.37 -63.72
N LEU A 3 -1.52 -7.99 -63.71
CA LEU A 3 -0.85 -7.50 -62.50
C LEU A 3 -1.56 -6.28 -61.88
N LYS A 4 -2.26 -5.48 -62.71
CA LYS A 4 -3.11 -4.37 -62.28
C LYS A 4 -4.34 -4.80 -61.48
N GLU A 5 -5.06 -5.83 -61.94
CA GLU A 5 -6.25 -6.34 -61.24
C GLU A 5 -5.92 -6.86 -59.84
N ILE A 6 -4.74 -7.49 -59.69
CA ILE A 6 -4.26 -7.96 -58.38
C ILE A 6 -4.00 -6.76 -57.47
N VAL A 7 -3.28 -5.74 -57.96
CA VAL A 7 -2.96 -4.54 -57.19
C VAL A 7 -4.21 -3.77 -56.77
N ASP A 8 -5.23 -3.68 -57.63
CA ASP A 8 -6.50 -3.00 -57.33
C ASP A 8 -7.30 -3.74 -56.26
N VAL A 9 -7.34 -5.08 -56.30
CA VAL A 9 -8.02 -5.89 -55.27
C VAL A 9 -7.34 -5.76 -53.90
N PHE A 10 -6.01 -5.80 -53.85
CA PHE A 10 -5.26 -5.59 -52.60
C PHE A 10 -5.42 -4.16 -52.05
N SER A 11 -5.45 -3.16 -52.94
CA SER A 11 -5.65 -1.76 -52.54
C SER A 11 -7.06 -1.52 -51.99
N ALA A 12 -8.09 -2.16 -52.57
CA ALA A 12 -9.46 -2.09 -52.07
C ALA A 12 -9.66 -2.82 -50.73
N LEU A 13 -8.90 -3.90 -50.47
CA LEU A 13 -8.98 -4.67 -49.23
C LEU A 13 -8.19 -4.01 -48.07
N LEU A 14 -7.28 -3.09 -48.36
CA LEU A 14 -6.44 -2.43 -47.36
C LEU A 14 -7.28 -1.71 -46.29
N THR A 15 -8.22 -0.87 -46.72
CA THR A 15 -9.08 -0.05 -45.84
C THR A 15 -9.94 -0.87 -44.87
N PRO A 16 -10.71 -1.90 -45.30
CA PRO A 16 -11.48 -2.71 -44.36
C PRO A 16 -10.60 -3.53 -43.42
N VAL A 17 -9.43 -4.00 -43.87
CA VAL A 17 -8.48 -4.73 -43.03
C VAL A 17 -7.89 -3.83 -41.95
N THR A 18 -7.40 -2.64 -42.31
CA THR A 18 -6.86 -1.69 -41.34
C THR A 18 -7.95 -1.22 -40.37
N THR A 19 -9.18 -1.06 -40.83
CA THR A 19 -10.32 -0.71 -39.97
C THR A 19 -10.62 -1.82 -38.96
N MET A 20 -10.69 -3.08 -39.40
CA MET A 20 -10.89 -4.23 -38.50
C MET A 20 -9.77 -4.35 -37.46
N ILE A 21 -8.51 -4.19 -37.87
CA ILE A 21 -7.36 -4.21 -36.96
C ILE A 21 -7.45 -3.06 -35.95
N THR A 22 -7.81 -1.86 -36.39
CA THR A 22 -7.93 -0.68 -35.50
C THR A 22 -9.02 -0.88 -34.45
N VAL A 23 -10.19 -1.39 -34.85
CA VAL A 23 -11.29 -1.73 -33.93
C VAL A 23 -10.85 -2.79 -32.92
N TYR A 24 -10.14 -3.82 -33.37
CA TYR A 24 -9.62 -4.88 -32.51
C TYR A 24 -8.60 -4.34 -31.48
N ILE A 25 -7.65 -3.51 -31.92
CA ILE A 25 -6.67 -2.87 -31.03
C ILE A 25 -7.36 -1.97 -30.01
N ALA A 26 -8.33 -1.14 -30.42
CA ALA A 26 -9.07 -0.27 -29.52
C ALA A 26 -9.83 -1.07 -28.43
N TRP A 27 -10.45 -2.19 -28.81
CA TRP A 27 -11.08 -3.11 -27.85
C TRP A 27 -10.08 -3.71 -26.87
N GLN A 28 -8.91 -4.13 -27.37
CA GLN A 28 -7.84 -4.67 -26.54
C GLN A 28 -7.28 -3.61 -25.58
N GLN A 29 -7.07 -2.38 -26.05
CA GLN A 29 -6.62 -1.25 -25.23
C GLN A 29 -7.60 -0.96 -24.10
N HIS A 30 -8.91 -0.93 -24.38
CA HIS A 30 -9.93 -0.74 -23.35
C HIS A 30 -9.85 -1.80 -22.23
N LYS A 31 -9.60 -3.06 -22.60
CA LYS A 31 -9.41 -4.15 -21.64
C LYS A 31 -8.13 -3.99 -20.81
N VAL A 32 -7.03 -3.59 -21.45
CA VAL A 32 -5.73 -3.37 -20.79
C VAL A 32 -5.79 -2.20 -19.80
N SER A 33 -6.40 -1.07 -20.16
CA SER A 33 -6.53 0.09 -19.27
C SER A 33 -7.23 -0.25 -17.95
N ARG A 34 -8.21 -1.16 -17.97
CA ARG A 34 -8.89 -1.64 -16.75
C ARG A 34 -7.95 -2.46 -15.85
N SER A 35 -7.09 -3.30 -16.43
CA SER A 35 -6.10 -4.08 -15.67
C SER A 35 -5.01 -3.19 -15.08
N ILE A 36 -4.59 -2.15 -15.81
CA ILE A 36 -3.61 -1.16 -15.33
C ILE A 36 -4.16 -0.45 -14.08
N LEU A 37 -5.40 0.04 -14.12
CA LEU A 37 -6.01 0.71 -12.97
C LEU A 37 -6.03 -0.17 -11.71
N ARG A 38 -6.30 -1.47 -11.86
CA ARG A 38 -6.28 -2.43 -10.75
C ARG A 38 -4.88 -2.62 -10.18
N LYS A 39 -3.88 -2.75 -11.06
CA LYS A 39 -2.48 -2.87 -10.67
C LYS A 39 -2.01 -1.62 -9.93
N ASP A 40 -2.33 -0.43 -10.44
CA ASP A 40 -1.95 0.84 -9.82
C ASP A 40 -2.54 0.98 -8.40
N LEU A 41 -3.81 0.60 -8.21
CA LEU A 41 -4.44 0.60 -6.89
C LEU A 41 -3.73 -0.36 -5.92
N TYR A 42 -3.41 -1.57 -6.39
CA TYR A 42 -2.69 -2.55 -5.59
C TYR A 42 -1.30 -2.06 -5.21
N GLU A 43 -0.54 -1.48 -6.14
CA GLU A 43 0.80 -0.93 -5.87
C GLU A 43 0.75 0.21 -4.85
N LYS A 44 -0.23 1.12 -4.95
CA LYS A 44 -0.44 2.18 -3.96
C LYS A 44 -0.71 1.62 -2.56
N ARG A 45 -1.54 0.59 -2.45
CA ARG A 45 -1.83 -0.07 -1.18
C ARG A 45 -0.63 -0.83 -0.61
N LEU A 46 0.11 -1.52 -1.47
CA LEU A 46 1.32 -2.22 -1.08
C LEU A 46 2.36 -1.25 -0.54
N ARG A 47 2.47 -0.05 -1.12
CA ARG A 47 3.33 1.02 -0.59
C ARG A 47 2.95 1.38 0.84
N ILE A 48 1.67 1.61 1.13
CA ILE A 48 1.22 1.90 2.51
C ILE A 48 1.50 0.72 3.44
N TYR A 49 1.26 -0.51 3.01
CA TYR A 49 1.64 -1.69 3.78
C TYR A 49 3.13 -1.68 4.15
N GLN A 50 4.00 -1.36 3.19
CA GLN A 50 5.45 -1.25 3.42
C GLN A 50 5.79 -0.12 4.39
N VAL A 51 5.11 1.02 4.33
CA VAL A 51 5.30 2.14 5.28
C VAL A 51 5.04 1.69 6.70
N PHE A 52 3.88 1.07 6.98
CA PHE A 52 3.55 0.55 8.32
C PHE A 52 4.55 -0.50 8.80
N MET A 53 4.86 -1.49 7.97
CA MET A 53 5.77 -2.58 8.36
C MET A 53 7.20 -2.08 8.55
N SER A 54 7.67 -1.14 7.72
CA SER A 54 9.01 -0.56 7.86
C SER A 54 9.15 0.23 9.16
N TYR A 55 8.16 1.06 9.48
CA TYR A 55 8.13 1.85 10.71
C TYR A 55 8.12 0.96 11.96
N LEU A 56 7.23 -0.04 12.01
CA LEU A 56 7.16 -0.98 13.12
C LEU A 56 8.42 -1.84 13.27
N SER A 57 8.98 -2.30 12.15
CA SER A 57 10.22 -3.11 12.17
C SER A 57 11.44 -2.29 12.60
N GLU A 58 11.49 -1.00 12.25
CA GLU A 58 12.54 -0.09 12.67
C GLU A 58 12.53 0.11 14.20
N ILE A 59 11.34 0.35 14.77
CA ILE A 59 11.15 0.46 16.22
C ILE A 59 11.56 -0.83 16.92
N ALA A 60 11.09 -1.98 16.42
CA ALA A 60 11.41 -3.29 17.00
C ALA A 60 12.91 -3.62 16.95
N ARG A 61 13.62 -3.20 15.91
CA ARG A 61 15.06 -3.46 15.77
C ARG A 61 15.90 -2.51 16.62
N ASN A 62 15.57 -1.22 16.60
CA ASN A 62 16.42 -0.18 17.17
C ASN A 62 16.04 0.18 18.61
N ARG A 63 14.84 -0.21 19.05
CA ARG A 63 14.27 0.19 20.35
C ARG A 63 14.29 1.71 20.57
N ASN A 64 14.20 2.46 19.48
CA ASN A 64 14.26 3.92 19.47
C ASN A 64 13.52 4.43 18.24
N VAL A 65 12.82 5.55 18.39
CA VAL A 65 12.32 6.33 17.26
C VAL A 65 12.58 7.82 17.52
N ASN A 66 13.10 8.52 16.50
CA ASN A 66 13.24 9.98 16.57
C ASN A 66 11.99 10.67 16.03
N TYR A 67 11.79 11.92 16.45
CA TYR A 67 10.62 12.71 16.08
C TYR A 67 10.47 12.86 14.55
N ASN A 68 11.59 13.05 13.84
CA ASN A 68 11.59 13.15 12.39
C ASN A 68 11.02 11.91 11.70
N ARG A 69 11.36 10.71 12.19
CA ARG A 69 10.86 9.46 11.64
C ARG A 69 9.38 9.28 11.91
N VAL A 70 8.90 9.70 13.09
CA VAL A 70 7.46 9.69 13.43
C VAL A 70 6.68 10.63 12.48
N MET A 71 7.19 11.84 12.23
CA MET A 71 6.58 12.77 11.27
C MET A 71 6.62 12.23 9.84
N GLN A 72 7.72 11.59 9.46
CA GLN A 72 7.84 10.93 8.17
C GLN A 72 6.80 9.81 8.01
N PHE A 73 6.60 8.97 9.03
CA PHE A 73 5.56 7.95 9.02
C PHE A 73 4.16 8.57 8.85
N TYR A 74 3.86 9.66 9.55
CA TYR A 74 2.59 10.36 9.39
C TYR A 74 2.37 10.87 7.96
N ALA A 75 3.38 11.51 7.37
CA ALA A 75 3.32 11.99 5.99
C ALA A 75 3.21 10.85 4.96
N GLU A 76 3.97 9.76 5.15
CA GLU A 76 3.94 8.60 4.26
C GLU A 76 2.64 7.79 4.39
N SER A 77 1.99 7.81 5.55
CA SER A 77 0.73 7.11 5.80
C SER A 77 -0.50 7.96 5.50
N SER A 78 -0.38 9.26 5.21
CA SER A 78 -1.55 10.14 4.98
C SER A 78 -2.42 9.71 3.81
N GLU A 79 -1.84 9.08 2.77
CA GLU A 79 -2.60 8.52 1.65
C GLU A 79 -3.52 7.35 2.06
N CYS A 80 -3.37 6.80 3.28
CA CYS A 80 -4.23 5.71 3.75
C CYS A 80 -5.70 6.11 3.85
N GLU A 81 -6.00 7.39 4.12
CA GLU A 81 -7.36 7.94 4.21
C GLU A 81 -8.17 7.71 2.93
N PHE A 82 -7.49 7.73 1.78
CA PHE A 82 -8.13 7.56 0.47
C PHE A 82 -8.16 6.11 -0.01
N LEU A 83 -7.27 5.26 0.51
CA LEU A 83 -7.03 3.92 -0.02
C LEU A 83 -7.66 2.80 0.81
N PHE A 84 -7.90 3.05 2.10
CA PHE A 84 -8.30 2.06 3.10
C PHE A 84 -9.52 2.50 3.90
N THR A 85 -10.01 1.60 4.75
CA THR A 85 -11.13 1.83 5.66
C THR A 85 -10.70 2.66 6.88
N ALA A 86 -11.69 3.25 7.55
CA ALA A 86 -11.48 4.08 8.74
C ALA A 86 -10.73 3.36 9.88
N GLU A 87 -10.80 2.02 9.93
CA GLU A 87 -10.07 1.22 10.91
C GLU A 87 -8.55 1.31 10.72
N ILE A 88 -8.07 1.22 9.48
CA ILE A 88 -6.63 1.37 9.17
C ILE A 88 -6.18 2.81 9.39
N VAL A 89 -7.02 3.79 9.04
CA VAL A 89 -6.72 5.21 9.31
C VAL A 89 -6.54 5.44 10.81
N LYS A 90 -7.48 4.94 11.62
CA LYS A 90 -7.38 5.00 13.07
C LYS A 90 -6.13 4.29 13.60
N LYS A 91 -5.74 3.15 13.01
CA LYS A 91 -4.49 2.46 13.36
C LYS A 91 -3.26 3.30 13.01
N ALA A 92 -3.26 4.01 11.88
CA ALA A 92 -2.19 4.95 11.52
C ALA A 92 -2.03 6.05 12.58
N ASP A 93 -3.14 6.67 12.97
CA ASP A 93 -3.17 7.72 13.98
C ASP A 93 -2.70 7.21 15.34
N GLU A 94 -3.13 6.01 15.74
CA GLU A 94 -2.70 5.38 16.98
C GLU A 94 -1.18 5.15 17.01
N LEU A 95 -0.62 4.58 15.93
CA LEU A 95 0.82 4.36 15.78
C LEU A 95 1.61 5.67 15.79
N TYR A 96 1.06 6.72 15.20
CA TYR A 96 1.65 8.06 15.18
C TYR A 96 1.70 8.67 16.59
N GLN A 97 0.57 8.71 17.30
CA GLN A 97 0.49 9.29 18.65
C GLN A 97 1.39 8.55 19.64
N LYS A 98 1.35 7.21 19.61
CA LYS A 98 2.26 6.37 20.39
C LYS A 98 3.72 6.55 19.99
N GLY A 99 3.98 6.88 18.73
CA GLY A 99 5.32 7.19 18.21
C GLY A 99 5.89 8.47 18.79
N ILE A 100 5.07 9.51 18.90
CA ILE A 100 5.44 10.78 19.56
C ILE A 100 5.81 10.52 21.02
N GLU A 101 4.96 9.79 21.74
CA GLU A 101 5.19 9.42 23.14
C GLU A 101 6.51 8.66 23.30
N PHE A 102 6.74 7.66 22.45
CA PHE A 102 7.96 6.86 22.48
C PHE A 102 9.21 7.69 22.19
N SER A 103 9.15 8.56 21.18
CA SER A 103 10.24 9.47 20.86
C SER A 103 10.55 10.44 22.00
N HIS A 104 9.51 10.94 22.67
CA HIS A 104 9.67 11.82 23.82
C HIS A 104 10.37 11.11 24.98
N LEU A 105 9.94 9.89 25.33
CA LEU A 105 10.59 9.08 26.38
C LEU A 105 12.03 8.74 26.01
N ASN A 106 12.30 8.35 24.76
CA ASN A 106 13.66 8.10 24.29
C ASN A 106 14.53 9.35 24.40
N ASN A 107 13.99 10.54 24.08
CA ASN A 107 14.74 11.79 24.18
C ASN A 107 15.01 12.22 25.63
N GLN A 108 14.17 11.85 26.60
CA GLN A 108 14.48 12.06 28.02
C GLN A 108 15.64 11.16 28.50
N LEU A 109 15.70 9.92 28.00
CA LEU A 109 16.74 8.95 28.37
C LEU A 109 18.05 9.20 27.64
N ASN A 110 17.98 9.53 26.35
CA ASN A 110 19.10 9.77 25.46
C ASN A 110 18.76 10.97 24.53
N PRO A 111 18.96 12.20 24.99
CA PRO A 111 18.67 13.40 24.23
C PRO A 111 19.40 13.44 22.89
N SER A 112 18.69 13.87 21.83
CA SER A 112 19.26 13.96 20.48
C SER A 112 20.26 15.11 20.32
N ASP A 113 20.28 16.07 21.25
CA ASP A 113 21.19 17.22 21.27
C ASP A 113 22.55 16.89 21.91
N GLY A 114 22.75 15.64 22.35
CA GLY A 114 23.98 15.18 23.01
C GLY A 114 24.10 15.62 24.47
N SER A 115 23.07 16.24 25.04
CA SER A 115 23.03 16.52 26.47
C SER A 115 22.91 15.23 27.29
N ASN A 116 23.26 15.32 28.58
CA ASN A 116 23.08 14.19 29.49
C ASN A 116 21.58 13.94 29.69
N GLY A 117 21.13 12.73 29.37
CA GLY A 117 19.78 12.28 29.71
C GLY A 117 19.58 12.15 31.22
N LEU A 118 18.40 11.67 31.62
CA LEU A 118 18.07 11.48 33.03
C LEU A 118 19.15 10.65 33.76
N SER A 119 19.64 11.18 34.89
CA SER A 119 20.59 10.49 35.75
C SER A 119 19.95 9.25 36.38
N VAL A 120 20.78 8.29 36.81
CA VAL A 120 20.29 7.11 37.54
C VAL A 120 19.53 7.56 38.79
N GLY A 121 18.28 7.11 38.92
CA GLY A 121 17.37 7.50 40.00
C GLY A 121 15.94 7.05 39.71
N GLU A 122 15.01 7.38 40.63
CA GLU A 122 13.60 6.97 40.54
C GLU A 122 12.93 7.44 39.24
N GLN A 123 13.16 8.69 38.85
CA GLN A 123 12.59 9.27 37.65
C GLN A 123 13.02 8.52 36.37
N ARG A 124 14.30 8.14 36.27
CA ARG A 124 14.79 7.33 35.15
C ARG A 124 14.16 5.94 35.14
N SER A 125 13.99 5.32 36.31
CA SER A 125 13.35 4.00 36.43
C SER A 125 11.89 4.01 36.00
N ILE A 126 11.17 5.10 36.25
CA ILE A 126 9.79 5.32 35.78
C ILE A 126 9.77 5.44 34.25
N VAL A 127 10.57 6.35 33.69
CA VAL A 127 10.63 6.58 32.23
C VAL A 127 11.07 5.33 31.46
N VAL A 128 12.04 4.57 31.96
CA VAL A 128 12.47 3.30 31.34
C VAL A 128 11.35 2.26 31.36
N ARG A 129 10.52 2.24 32.40
CA ARG A 129 9.39 1.31 32.50
C ARG A 129 8.32 1.65 31.47
N GLU A 130 7.92 2.93 31.41
CA GLU A 130 6.96 3.44 30.43
C GLU A 130 7.45 3.21 28.99
N GLU A 131 8.73 3.50 28.72
CA GLU A 131 9.38 3.24 27.43
C GLU A 131 9.31 1.74 27.08
N SER A 132 9.59 0.87 28.05
CA SER A 132 9.58 -0.58 27.82
C SER A 132 8.18 -1.15 27.61
N GLU A 133 7.15 -0.60 28.27
CA GLU A 133 5.76 -0.95 28.03
C GLU A 133 5.32 -0.51 26.63
N LEU A 134 5.69 0.70 26.23
CA LEU A 134 5.38 1.24 24.92
C LEU A 134 6.08 0.49 23.79
N TYR A 135 7.35 0.12 24.00
CA TYR A 135 8.10 -0.74 23.09
C TYR A 135 7.41 -2.10 22.89
N ARG A 136 6.95 -2.75 23.98
CA ARG A 136 6.21 -4.01 23.89
C ARG A 136 4.93 -3.85 23.08
N TRP A 137 4.18 -2.77 23.36
CA TRP A 137 2.98 -2.44 22.60
C TRP A 137 3.28 -2.34 21.09
N PHE A 138 4.35 -1.65 20.70
CA PHE A 138 4.77 -1.55 19.29
C PHE A 138 5.13 -2.90 18.69
N THR A 139 5.83 -3.76 19.42
CA THR A 139 6.17 -5.10 18.92
C THR A 139 4.92 -5.97 18.72
N ASP A 140 3.92 -5.84 19.60
CA ASP A 140 2.64 -6.55 19.45
C ASP A 140 1.83 -6.03 18.26
N GLN A 141 1.96 -4.73 17.94
CA GLN A 141 1.31 -4.15 16.77
C GLN A 141 1.82 -4.70 15.44
N ILE A 142 3.01 -5.32 15.36
CA ILE A 142 3.55 -5.87 14.10
C ILE A 142 2.58 -6.90 13.51
N SER A 143 2.16 -7.88 14.32
CA SER A 143 1.27 -8.95 13.87
C SER A 143 -0.14 -8.42 13.68
N ASN A 144 -0.67 -7.64 14.63
CA ASN A 144 -2.02 -7.09 14.58
C ASN A 144 -2.23 -6.20 13.34
N THR A 145 -1.31 -5.26 13.09
CA THR A 145 -1.37 -4.35 11.93
C THR A 145 -1.22 -5.12 10.62
N ARG A 146 -0.35 -6.14 10.58
CA ARG A 146 -0.17 -6.99 9.39
C ARG A 146 -1.45 -7.73 9.05
N GLU A 147 -2.13 -8.30 10.04
CA GLU A 147 -3.38 -9.03 9.86
C GLU A 147 -4.48 -8.10 9.34
N LEU A 148 -4.64 -6.94 9.97
CA LEU A 148 -5.62 -5.92 9.57
C LEU A 148 -5.40 -5.48 8.11
N LEU A 149 -4.17 -5.13 7.74
CA LEU A 149 -3.85 -4.74 6.37
C LEU A 149 -4.05 -5.89 5.37
N ARG A 150 -3.70 -7.13 5.76
CA ARG A 150 -3.88 -8.31 4.92
C ARG A 150 -5.35 -8.59 4.65
N GLU A 151 -6.20 -8.49 5.67
CA GLU A 151 -7.64 -8.69 5.54
C GLU A 151 -8.24 -7.71 4.52
N GLU A 152 -7.93 -6.43 4.63
CA GLU A 152 -8.41 -5.40 3.70
C GLU A 152 -7.89 -5.59 2.26
N MET A 153 -6.63 -6.04 2.10
CA MET A 153 -6.12 -6.41 0.79
C MET A 153 -6.84 -7.63 0.19
N SER A 154 -7.20 -8.62 1.02
CA SER A 154 -7.83 -9.88 0.60
C SER A 154 -9.33 -9.71 0.29
N ILE A 155 -10.06 -8.96 1.12
CA ILE A 155 -11.49 -8.69 0.94
C ILE A 155 -11.75 -8.00 -0.40
N GLN A 156 -10.82 -7.15 -0.85
CA GLN A 156 -11.00 -6.40 -2.09
C GLN A 156 -10.58 -7.17 -3.34
N GLU A 157 -9.65 -8.12 -3.24
CA GLU A 157 -9.40 -9.07 -4.32
C GLU A 157 -10.64 -9.95 -4.57
N SER A 158 -11.36 -10.34 -3.51
CA SER A 158 -12.64 -11.07 -3.59
C SER A 158 -13.79 -10.23 -4.17
N ARG A 159 -13.90 -8.94 -3.79
CA ARG A 159 -14.89 -8.00 -4.35
C ARG A 159 -14.59 -7.58 -5.79
N MET A 160 -13.39 -7.86 -6.30
CA MET A 160 -13.01 -7.60 -7.68
C MET A 160 -13.01 -8.92 -8.46
N PRO A 161 -14.14 -9.31 -9.08
CA PRO A 161 -14.15 -10.54 -9.86
C PRO A 161 -13.06 -10.48 -10.93
N SER A 162 -12.20 -11.49 -10.90
CA SER A 162 -11.19 -11.71 -11.92
C SER A 162 -11.90 -11.86 -13.27
N LEU A 163 -11.31 -11.36 -14.35
CA LEU A 163 -11.92 -11.47 -15.68
C LEU A 163 -12.14 -12.93 -16.09
N VAL A 164 -11.43 -13.86 -15.47
CA VAL A 164 -11.60 -15.30 -15.65
C VAL A 164 -12.98 -15.76 -15.17
N THR A 165 -13.43 -15.32 -13.98
CA THR A 165 -14.74 -15.74 -13.44
C THR A 165 -15.91 -15.05 -14.16
N LEU A 166 -15.78 -13.78 -14.55
CA LEU A 166 -16.83 -13.08 -15.32
C LEU A 166 -17.03 -13.64 -16.74
N ASN A 167 -15.96 -14.07 -17.41
CA ASN A 167 -16.10 -14.70 -18.72
C ASN A 167 -16.68 -16.10 -18.62
N ILE A 168 -16.31 -16.90 -17.60
CA ILE A 168 -16.88 -18.24 -17.39
C ILE A 168 -18.38 -18.16 -17.07
N GLN A 169 -18.81 -17.17 -16.28
CA GLN A 169 -20.24 -16.96 -16.02
C GLN A 169 -21.01 -16.48 -17.26
N LYS A 170 -20.46 -15.55 -18.05
CA LYS A 170 -21.11 -15.10 -19.30
C LYS A 170 -21.16 -16.18 -20.39
N ILE A 171 -20.20 -17.10 -20.42
CA ILE A 171 -20.18 -18.24 -21.34
C ILE A 171 -21.19 -19.31 -20.89
N ASN A 172 -21.31 -19.57 -19.59
CA ASN A 172 -22.27 -20.54 -19.05
C ASN A 172 -23.73 -20.04 -19.00
N GLN A 173 -23.98 -18.73 -19.07
CA GLN A 173 -25.34 -18.18 -19.23
C GLN A 173 -25.81 -18.06 -20.69
N LYS A 174 -24.95 -18.40 -21.66
CA LYS A 174 -25.28 -18.43 -23.10
C LYS A 174 -25.42 -19.85 -23.68
N LYS A 175 -25.42 -20.87 -22.81
CA LYS A 175 -25.86 -22.24 -23.12
C LYS A 175 -27.19 -22.51 -22.43
#